data_AF-A0A838PPD4-F1
#
_entry.id   AF-A0A838PPD4-F1
#
_cell.length_a   1.000
_cell.length_b   1.000
_cell.length_c   1.000
_cell.angle_alpha   90.00
_cell.angle_beta   90.00
_cell.angle_gamma   90.00
#
_symmetry.space_group_name_H-M   'P 1'
#
loop_
_entity.id
_entity.type
_entity.pdbx_description
1 polymer ?
#
loop_
_entity_poly.entity_id
_entity_poly.type
_entity_poly.pdbx_seq_one_letter_code
_entity_poly.pdbx_strand_id
1 'polypeptide(L)'
;MSRDRGAMALVLHSHMPYVEGFGTWPFGEEWLWEAVATVYLPMLDLLEGSDAPVTVGLTPVLCDQLETLPGEPGERLLAFLSGTRRAVHDEDSRGLADTGHPELAEEVRRAGRDYIRAEDALRDGGRRPLERLAALGERPQVELMTSSATHALLPLLASDAGLRLQLTSGVASHERRFGTWSGSLWLPECAYAPGLEHELADHGVRRFCVDQTEVHGLGAPEQLEPVATAAEVVAMPIDWQTVQLVWSGTHGYPAHPLYRDYHRRTVHDLRPWSNGGEPYRPEEAAALARDHARDFVTRCIERLDRHHAEGGRPGLLTFALDTELLGHWWYEGQTWLGAVFEEASSQGLDLVTLEEGIDRVPAVQREVRSSSWGDAKDFSTWDRPEVAEIAFDARGAELRTVAAAARGGAVADGRRAALE
;
A
#
# COMPACT_ATOMS: atom_id res chain seq x y z
N MET A 1 -27.14 7.94 14.81
CA MET A 1 -27.55 7.62 13.43
C MET A 1 -26.29 7.15 12.72
N SER A 2 -26.17 5.88 12.29
CA SER A 2 -25.18 5.39 11.27
C SER A 2 -24.88 3.88 11.37
N ARG A 3 -25.12 3.16 12.48
CA ARG A 3 -24.74 1.73 12.55
C ARG A 3 -25.39 0.83 11.48
N ASP A 4 -26.59 1.18 11.04
CA ASP A 4 -27.39 0.34 10.14
C ASP A 4 -26.83 0.29 8.71
N ARG A 5 -26.14 1.35 8.24
CA ARG A 5 -25.59 1.39 6.86
C ARG A 5 -24.36 0.50 6.68
N GLY A 6 -23.62 0.25 7.76
CA GLY A 6 -22.33 -0.44 7.72
C GLY A 6 -21.13 0.45 8.04
N ALA A 7 -19.99 0.22 7.38
CA ALA A 7 -18.71 0.89 7.66
C ALA A 7 -17.77 0.87 6.45
N MET A 8 -16.66 1.63 6.53
CA MET A 8 -15.55 1.58 5.57
C MET A 8 -14.29 1.00 6.23
N ALA A 9 -13.70 -0.03 5.64
CA ALA A 9 -12.38 -0.54 6.00
C ALA A 9 -11.31 0.12 5.11
N LEU A 10 -10.45 0.95 5.70
CA LEU A 10 -9.31 1.55 5.00
C LEU A 10 -8.09 0.62 5.09
N VAL A 11 -7.51 0.29 3.95
CA VAL A 11 -6.32 -0.55 3.84
C VAL A 11 -5.21 0.16 3.08
N LEU A 12 -4.05 0.35 3.71
CA LEU A 12 -2.85 0.91 3.11
C LEU A 12 -1.82 -0.20 2.90
N HIS A 13 -1.58 -0.62 1.66
CA HIS A 13 -0.59 -1.66 1.34
C HIS A 13 0.76 -1.02 1.01
N SER A 14 1.82 -1.37 1.73
CA SER A 14 3.18 -0.86 1.49
C SER A 14 4.08 -2.00 1.01
N HIS A 15 4.68 -1.81 -0.16
CA HIS A 15 5.59 -2.78 -0.75
C HIS A 15 6.77 -2.10 -1.46
N MET A 16 7.96 -2.64 -1.20
CA MET A 16 9.16 -2.38 -1.98
C MET A 16 9.83 -3.74 -2.23
N PRO A 17 10.18 -4.10 -3.48
CA PRO A 17 11.03 -5.26 -3.71
C PRO A 17 12.38 -5.09 -3.02
N TYR A 18 13.15 -6.18 -2.90
CA TYR A 18 14.48 -6.08 -2.28
C TYR A 18 15.44 -5.32 -3.20
N VAL A 19 15.77 -4.08 -2.82
CA VAL A 19 16.62 -3.15 -3.58
C VAL A 19 17.90 -2.76 -2.84
N GLU A 20 17.99 -3.00 -1.53
CA GLU A 20 19.17 -2.72 -0.72
C GLU A 20 20.44 -3.34 -1.35
N GLY A 21 21.42 -2.51 -1.69
CA GLY A 21 22.67 -2.94 -2.34
C GLY A 21 22.56 -3.34 -3.82
N PHE A 22 21.39 -3.24 -4.44
CA PHE A 22 21.14 -3.59 -5.84
C PHE A 22 20.86 -2.38 -6.72
N GLY A 23 21.92 -1.70 -7.14
CA GLY A 23 21.82 -0.49 -7.96
C GLY A 23 21.37 0.72 -7.13
N THR A 24 21.69 1.91 -7.61
CA THR A 24 21.36 3.16 -6.91
C THR A 24 20.46 4.06 -7.74
N TRP A 25 20.78 4.26 -9.02
CA TRP A 25 20.04 5.14 -9.92
C TRP A 25 20.10 4.61 -11.36
N PRO A 26 19.02 4.68 -12.16
CA PRO A 26 17.69 5.20 -11.82
C PRO A 26 16.77 4.19 -11.10
N PHE A 27 17.26 2.97 -10.87
CA PHE A 27 16.55 1.89 -10.21
C PHE A 27 17.42 1.29 -9.10
N GLY A 28 16.79 0.84 -8.02
CA GLY A 28 17.46 0.25 -6.87
C GLY A 28 17.18 1.03 -5.60
N GLU A 29 18.21 1.30 -4.80
CA GLU A 29 18.06 1.86 -3.46
C GLU A 29 17.35 3.21 -3.40
N GLU A 30 17.48 4.04 -4.45
CA GLU A 30 16.78 5.33 -4.53
C GLU A 30 15.27 5.17 -4.38
N TRP A 31 14.67 4.09 -4.88
CA TRP A 31 13.23 3.85 -4.73
C TRP A 31 12.83 3.74 -3.26
N LEU A 32 13.60 2.96 -2.47
CA LEU A 32 13.38 2.82 -1.04
C LEU A 32 13.62 4.15 -0.33
N TRP A 33 14.69 4.87 -0.69
CA TRP A 33 15.04 6.13 -0.03
C TRP A 33 14.02 7.24 -0.27
N GLU A 34 13.55 7.38 -1.51
CA GLU A 34 12.48 8.31 -1.88
C GLU A 34 11.17 7.94 -1.16
N ALA A 35 10.81 6.65 -1.11
CA ALA A 35 9.63 6.19 -0.40
C ALA A 35 9.74 6.45 1.12
N VAL A 36 10.88 6.18 1.74
CA VAL A 36 11.10 6.49 3.17
C VAL A 36 10.91 7.98 3.45
N ALA A 37 11.53 8.84 2.64
CA ALA A 37 11.53 10.28 2.86
C ALA A 37 10.17 10.94 2.58
N THR A 38 9.50 10.53 1.49
CA THR A 38 8.33 11.24 0.96
C THR A 38 7.00 10.52 1.22
N VAL A 39 7.03 9.23 1.57
CA VAL A 39 5.84 8.41 1.82
C VAL A 39 5.81 7.91 3.26
N TYR A 40 6.76 7.06 3.66
CA TYR A 40 6.64 6.31 4.91
C TYR A 40 6.76 7.19 6.15
N LEU A 41 7.76 8.08 6.23
CA LEU A 41 7.90 8.98 7.38
C LEU A 41 6.70 9.95 7.51
N PRO A 42 6.26 10.64 6.44
CA PRO A 42 5.05 11.46 6.51
C PRO A 42 3.77 10.67 6.83
N MET A 43 3.63 9.45 6.30
CA MET A 43 2.48 8.59 6.60
C MET A 43 2.48 8.18 8.07
N LEU A 44 3.63 7.82 8.64
CA LEU A 44 3.75 7.54 10.07
C LEU A 44 3.37 8.76 10.92
N ASP A 45 3.81 9.96 10.54
CA ASP A 45 3.43 11.20 11.24
C ASP A 45 1.90 11.41 11.19
N LEU A 46 1.26 11.13 10.06
CA LEU A 46 -0.19 11.23 9.89
C LEU A 46 -0.94 10.21 10.75
N LEU A 47 -0.52 8.95 10.72
CA LEU A 47 -1.17 7.86 11.47
C LEU A 47 -0.98 8.01 12.98
N GLU A 48 0.21 8.43 13.44
CA GLU A 48 0.46 8.73 14.85
C GLU A 48 -0.38 9.91 15.36
N GLY A 49 -0.74 10.85 14.50
CA GLY A 49 -1.58 12.02 14.83
C GLY A 49 -3.09 11.78 14.73
N SER A 50 -3.53 10.59 14.32
CA SER A 50 -4.95 10.27 14.09
C SER A 50 -5.41 9.10 14.95
N ASP A 51 -6.65 9.13 15.44
CA ASP A 51 -7.33 8.01 16.12
C ASP A 51 -8.27 7.23 15.18
N ALA A 52 -8.20 7.51 13.87
CA ALA A 52 -9.01 6.82 12.86
C ALA A 52 -8.58 5.34 12.72
N PRO A 53 -9.53 4.39 12.74
CA PRO A 53 -9.24 3.00 12.44
C PRO A 53 -8.65 2.79 11.04
N VAL A 54 -7.58 2.00 10.94
CA VAL A 54 -6.86 1.74 9.69
C VAL A 54 -6.17 0.37 9.72
N THR A 55 -6.13 -0.30 8.57
CA THR A 55 -5.28 -1.47 8.34
C THR A 55 -4.04 -1.08 7.55
N VAL A 56 -2.85 -1.38 8.07
CA VAL A 56 -1.57 -1.09 7.42
C VAL A 56 -0.92 -2.41 7.02
N GLY A 57 -0.92 -2.69 5.72
CA GLY A 57 -0.25 -3.82 5.09
C GLY A 57 1.23 -3.55 4.88
N LEU A 58 2.09 -4.42 5.39
CA LEU A 58 3.53 -4.35 5.22
C LEU A 58 4.05 -5.66 4.64
N THR A 59 4.69 -5.60 3.48
CA THR A 59 5.36 -6.79 2.95
C THR A 59 6.60 -7.14 3.79
N PRO A 60 6.84 -8.42 4.10
CA PRO A 60 8.01 -8.85 4.85
C PRO A 60 9.34 -8.36 4.24
N VAL A 61 9.47 -8.41 2.91
CA VAL A 61 10.65 -7.91 2.17
C VAL A 61 10.88 -6.39 2.31
N LEU A 62 9.83 -5.59 2.47
CA LEU A 62 9.98 -4.18 2.82
C LEU A 62 10.49 -4.04 4.26
N CYS A 63 9.90 -4.77 5.20
CA CYS A 63 10.31 -4.76 6.60
C CYS A 63 11.77 -5.20 6.78
N ASP A 64 12.26 -6.17 6.00
CA ASP A 64 13.66 -6.60 6.02
C ASP A 64 14.61 -5.45 5.71
N GLN A 65 14.29 -4.61 4.72
CA GLN A 65 15.11 -3.45 4.35
C GLN A 65 14.96 -2.27 5.33
N LEU A 66 13.77 -2.10 5.92
CA LEU A 66 13.58 -1.08 6.96
C LEU A 66 14.35 -1.42 8.25
N GLU A 67 14.52 -2.71 8.54
CA GLU A 67 15.25 -3.21 9.70
C GLU A 67 16.77 -2.97 9.61
N THR A 68 17.33 -2.83 8.40
CA THR A 68 18.76 -2.56 8.18
C THR A 68 19.12 -1.06 8.21
N LEU A 69 18.13 -0.16 8.19
CA LEU A 69 18.34 1.30 8.26
C LEU A 69 19.10 1.83 9.49
N PRO A 70 19.24 1.12 10.63
CA PRO A 70 20.17 1.52 11.68
C PRO A 70 21.66 1.38 11.29
N GLY A 71 21.99 0.59 10.27
CA GLY A 71 23.36 0.33 9.83
C GLY A 71 23.79 1.12 8.59
N GLU A 72 24.77 0.56 7.85
CA GLU A 72 25.32 1.14 6.61
C GLU A 72 24.23 1.57 5.59
N PRO A 73 23.12 0.82 5.37
CA PRO A 73 22.05 1.26 4.48
C PRO A 73 21.42 2.60 4.89
N GLY A 74 21.28 2.86 6.19
CA GLY A 74 20.80 4.15 6.70
C GLY A 74 21.80 5.27 6.52
N GLU A 75 23.11 4.99 6.59
CA GLU A 75 24.15 5.97 6.28
C GLU A 75 24.10 6.38 4.81
N ARG A 76 23.88 5.42 3.89
CA ARG A 76 23.67 5.70 2.46
C ARG A 76 22.42 6.55 2.23
N LEU A 77 21.31 6.23 2.88
CA LEU A 77 20.10 7.05 2.88
C LEU A 77 20.38 8.48 3.34
N LEU A 78 21.02 8.68 4.49
CA LEU A 78 21.34 10.02 5.01
C LEU A 78 22.28 10.80 4.07
N ALA A 79 23.24 10.13 3.44
CA ALA A 79 24.12 10.74 2.44
C ALA A 79 23.34 11.14 1.17
N PHE A 80 22.36 10.33 0.76
CA PHE A 80 21.45 10.67 -0.33
C PHE A 80 20.59 11.90 -0.02
N LEU A 81 19.96 11.96 1.16
CA LEU A 81 19.11 13.10 1.56
C LEU A 81 19.92 14.41 1.66
N SER A 82 21.00 14.39 2.44
CA SER A 82 21.76 15.58 2.80
C SER A 82 22.74 16.05 1.72
N GLY A 83 23.28 15.11 0.94
CA GLY A 83 24.24 15.37 -0.12
C GLY A 83 23.55 15.51 -1.47
N THR A 84 22.88 14.44 -1.94
CA THR A 84 22.37 14.36 -3.31
C THR A 84 21.11 15.20 -3.50
N ARG A 85 20.03 14.91 -2.77
CA ARG A 85 18.74 15.60 -2.96
C ARG A 85 18.86 17.08 -2.64
N ARG A 86 19.55 17.46 -1.56
CA ARG A 86 19.78 18.87 -1.24
C ARG A 86 20.53 19.62 -2.34
N ALA A 87 21.64 19.06 -2.85
CA ALA A 87 22.42 19.70 -3.91
C ALA A 87 21.61 19.86 -5.20
N VAL A 88 20.85 18.82 -5.58
CA VAL A 88 19.98 18.83 -6.76
C VAL A 88 18.89 19.92 -6.66
N HIS A 89 18.20 20.03 -5.53
CA HIS A 89 17.17 21.07 -5.35
C HIS A 89 17.78 22.48 -5.38
N ASP A 90 18.94 22.67 -4.77
CA ASP A 90 19.65 23.96 -4.78
C ASP A 90 20.10 24.36 -6.20
N GLU A 91 20.62 23.40 -6.98
CA GLU A 91 21.06 23.63 -8.36
C GLU A 91 19.88 23.94 -9.29
N ASP A 92 18.84 23.12 -9.30
CA ASP A 92 17.65 23.32 -10.14
C ASP A 92 16.91 24.60 -9.78
N SER A 93 16.78 24.92 -8.48
CA SER A 93 16.16 26.16 -8.03
C SER A 93 16.91 27.39 -8.57
N ARG A 94 18.26 27.40 -8.50
CA ARG A 94 19.05 28.49 -9.07
C ARG A 94 18.92 28.56 -10.59
N GLY A 95 19.05 27.43 -11.28
CA GLY A 95 18.93 27.35 -12.74
C GLY A 95 17.58 27.86 -13.25
N LEU A 96 16.48 27.50 -12.59
CA LEU A 96 15.14 27.99 -12.92
C LEU A 96 15.01 29.50 -12.66
N ALA A 97 15.55 30.02 -11.56
CA ALA A 97 15.52 31.45 -11.27
C ALA A 97 16.30 32.26 -12.32
N ASP A 98 17.51 31.82 -12.67
CA ASP A 98 18.40 32.47 -13.64
C ASP A 98 17.83 32.43 -15.07
N THR A 99 17.00 31.44 -15.39
CA THR A 99 16.33 31.30 -16.70
C THR A 99 14.96 31.94 -16.77
N GLY A 100 14.54 32.68 -15.72
CA GLY A 100 13.30 33.46 -15.73
C GLY A 100 12.05 32.70 -15.26
N HIS A 101 12.23 31.64 -14.47
CA HIS A 101 11.14 30.85 -13.88
C HIS A 101 11.15 30.89 -12.33
N PRO A 102 10.99 32.07 -11.71
CA PRO A 102 11.13 32.24 -10.26
C PRO A 102 10.09 31.47 -9.43
N GLU A 103 8.86 31.28 -9.95
CA GLU A 103 7.82 30.50 -9.26
C GLU A 103 8.18 29.01 -9.20
N LEU A 104 8.69 28.44 -10.29
CA LEU A 104 9.18 27.06 -10.31
C LEU A 104 10.40 26.89 -9.40
N ALA A 105 11.29 27.89 -9.36
CA ALA A 105 12.45 27.89 -8.49
C ALA A 105 12.07 27.87 -7.00
N GLU A 106 11.04 28.63 -6.61
CA GLU A 106 10.53 28.62 -5.24
C GLU A 106 9.90 27.26 -4.88
N GLU A 107 9.12 26.69 -5.78
CA GLU A 107 8.53 25.37 -5.54
C GLU A 107 9.59 24.28 -5.41
N VAL A 108 10.63 24.27 -6.26
CA VAL A 108 11.78 23.36 -6.10
C VAL A 108 12.40 23.54 -4.71
N ARG A 109 12.69 24.78 -4.29
CA ARG A 109 13.26 25.04 -2.96
C ARG A 109 12.33 24.56 -1.84
N ARG A 110 11.02 24.71 -2.02
CA ARG A 110 9.99 24.28 -1.08
C ARG A 110 9.95 22.75 -0.94
N ALA A 111 9.87 22.03 -2.05
CA ALA A 111 9.86 20.57 -2.10
C ALA A 111 11.14 19.96 -1.50
N GLY A 112 12.29 20.65 -1.63
CA GLY A 112 13.54 20.25 -0.99
C GLY A 112 13.46 20.13 0.54
N ARG A 113 12.51 20.82 1.18
CA ARG A 113 12.29 20.74 2.64
C ARG A 113 11.72 19.40 3.09
N ASP A 114 11.08 18.63 2.21
CA ASP A 114 10.59 17.30 2.53
C ASP A 114 11.77 16.37 2.89
N TYR A 115 12.89 16.49 2.18
CA TYR A 115 14.12 15.73 2.44
C TYR A 115 14.86 16.19 3.70
N ILE A 116 14.80 17.50 4.01
CA ILE A 116 15.35 18.03 5.27
C ILE A 116 14.56 17.47 6.45
N ARG A 117 13.22 17.49 6.39
CA ARG A 117 12.36 16.89 7.43
C ARG A 117 12.66 15.41 7.62
N ALA A 118 12.82 14.66 6.52
CA ALA A 118 13.17 13.25 6.58
C ALA A 118 14.55 13.02 7.22
N GLU A 119 15.55 13.84 6.88
CA GLU A 119 16.88 13.79 7.50
C GLU A 119 16.79 14.04 9.01
N ASP A 120 16.11 15.10 9.43
CA ASP A 120 15.94 15.46 10.84
C ASP A 120 15.27 14.30 11.62
N ALA A 121 14.19 13.74 11.07
CA ALA A 121 13.49 12.60 11.67
C ALA A 121 14.38 11.35 11.84
N LEU A 122 15.37 11.15 10.96
CA LEU A 122 16.30 10.03 11.02
C LEU A 122 17.54 10.30 11.88
N ARG A 123 17.97 11.56 12.05
CA ARG A 123 19.15 11.92 12.85
C ARG A 123 18.88 12.09 14.34
N ASP A 124 17.71 12.56 14.73
CA ASP A 124 17.43 13.07 16.09
C ASP A 124 17.27 12.00 17.19
N GLY A 125 17.85 10.80 17.02
CA GLY A 125 17.64 9.68 17.94
C GLY A 125 16.18 9.22 18.01
N GLY A 126 15.35 9.69 17.07
CA GLY A 126 13.96 9.30 16.91
C GLY A 126 13.82 7.84 16.48
N ARG A 127 12.69 7.25 16.84
CA ARG A 127 12.36 5.87 16.48
C ARG A 127 12.44 5.69 14.97
N ARG A 128 13.10 4.62 14.53
CA ARG A 128 13.20 4.24 13.11
C ARG A 128 11.81 3.86 12.57
N PRO A 129 11.58 3.89 11.24
CA PRO A 129 10.27 3.58 10.66
C PRO A 129 9.66 2.28 11.20
N LEU A 130 10.46 1.22 11.32
CA LEU A 130 9.99 -0.07 11.82
C LEU A 130 9.57 -0.02 13.30
N GLU A 131 10.31 0.70 14.14
CA GLU A 131 9.98 0.88 15.56
C GLU A 131 8.72 1.73 15.75
N ARG A 132 8.50 2.71 14.87
CA ARG A 132 7.27 3.51 14.82
C ARG A 132 6.08 2.67 14.39
N LEU A 133 6.24 1.80 13.38
CA LEU A 133 5.22 0.84 12.96
C LEU A 133 4.86 -0.13 14.08
N ALA A 134 5.85 -0.68 14.78
CA ALA A 134 5.61 -1.54 15.94
C ALA A 134 4.80 -0.80 17.02
N ALA A 135 5.17 0.44 17.35
CA ALA A 135 4.42 1.25 18.31
C ALA A 135 3.00 1.60 17.84
N LEU A 136 2.79 1.79 16.54
CA LEU A 136 1.46 1.97 15.96
C LEU A 136 0.61 0.71 16.08
N GLY A 137 1.17 -0.47 15.81
CA GLY A 137 0.45 -1.75 15.91
C GLY A 137 -0.04 -2.11 17.31
N GLU A 138 0.53 -1.50 18.36
CA GLU A 138 0.02 -1.64 19.74
C GLU A 138 -1.25 -0.80 20.00
N ARG A 139 -1.63 0.09 19.07
CA ARG A 139 -2.84 0.91 19.19
C ARG A 139 -4.04 0.11 18.71
N PRO A 140 -5.16 0.09 19.44
CA PRO A 140 -6.32 -0.73 19.09
C PRO A 140 -6.99 -0.30 17.77
N GLN A 141 -6.77 0.93 17.30
CA GLN A 141 -7.30 1.43 16.04
C GLN A 141 -6.44 1.04 14.82
N VAL A 142 -5.22 0.51 15.03
CA VAL A 142 -4.33 0.15 13.94
C VAL A 142 -4.22 -1.37 13.88
N GLU A 143 -4.57 -1.92 12.74
CA GLU A 143 -4.33 -3.32 12.44
C GLU A 143 -3.10 -3.43 11.52
N LEU A 144 -2.08 -4.17 11.95
CA LEU A 144 -0.96 -4.51 11.06
C LEU A 144 -1.27 -5.79 10.29
N MET A 145 -1.16 -5.72 8.98
CA MET A 145 -1.39 -6.82 8.03
C MET A 145 -0.07 -7.21 7.37
N THR A 146 0.13 -8.50 7.12
CA THR A 146 1.32 -9.01 6.40
C THR A 146 0.97 -9.47 4.99
N SER A 147 1.96 -9.99 4.27
CA SER A 147 1.82 -10.61 2.96
C SER A 147 2.72 -11.86 2.89
N SER A 148 2.81 -12.48 1.72
CA SER A 148 3.86 -13.46 1.44
C SER A 148 5.26 -12.85 1.60
N ALA A 149 6.26 -13.68 1.92
CA ALA A 149 7.63 -13.26 2.21
C ALA A 149 8.20 -12.23 1.22
N THR A 150 8.08 -12.50 -0.08
CA THR A 150 8.67 -11.65 -1.12
C THR A 150 7.63 -11.10 -2.11
N HIS A 151 6.37 -11.01 -1.68
CA HIS A 151 5.26 -10.57 -2.54
C HIS A 151 5.11 -11.42 -3.82
N ALA A 152 5.32 -12.73 -3.72
CA ALA A 152 5.22 -13.65 -4.86
C ALA A 152 3.74 -13.93 -5.21
N LEU A 153 3.38 -13.90 -6.50
CA LEU A 153 2.02 -14.24 -6.93
C LEU A 153 1.71 -15.71 -6.63
N LEU A 154 1.02 -15.94 -5.51
CA LEU A 154 0.81 -17.29 -4.95
C LEU A 154 0.18 -18.27 -5.94
N PRO A 155 -0.83 -17.89 -6.76
CA PRO A 155 -1.40 -18.80 -7.76
C PRO A 155 -0.44 -19.18 -8.91
N LEU A 156 0.67 -18.46 -9.08
CA LEU A 156 1.61 -18.65 -10.19
C LEU A 156 2.94 -19.32 -9.79
N LEU A 157 3.09 -19.65 -8.50
CA LEU A 157 4.22 -20.43 -8.00
C LEU A 157 4.23 -21.84 -8.60
N ALA A 158 5.42 -22.40 -8.76
CA ALA A 158 5.62 -23.69 -9.42
C ALA A 158 5.23 -24.89 -8.54
N SER A 159 5.13 -24.71 -7.22
CA SER A 159 4.91 -25.78 -6.26
C SER A 159 4.20 -25.33 -4.98
N ASP A 160 3.43 -26.25 -4.39
CA ASP A 160 2.81 -26.06 -3.07
C ASP A 160 3.86 -25.80 -1.98
N ALA A 161 5.04 -26.43 -2.08
CA ALA A 161 6.13 -26.19 -1.14
C ALA A 161 6.64 -24.74 -1.18
N GLY A 162 6.75 -24.14 -2.37
CA GLY A 162 7.09 -22.73 -2.54
C GLY A 162 6.02 -21.82 -1.97
N LEU A 163 4.74 -22.13 -2.22
CA LEU A 163 3.59 -21.41 -1.67
C LEU A 163 3.61 -21.42 -0.14
N ARG A 164 3.75 -22.59 0.47
CA ARG A 164 3.80 -22.74 1.94
C ARG A 164 4.99 -22.03 2.55
N LEU A 165 6.15 -22.06 1.89
CA LEU A 165 7.33 -21.34 2.34
C LEU A 165 7.10 -19.82 2.34
N GLN A 166 6.45 -19.30 1.30
CA GLN A 166 6.10 -17.88 1.17
C GLN A 166 5.12 -17.44 2.28
N LEU A 167 4.08 -18.23 2.56
CA LEU A 167 3.12 -17.95 3.64
C LEU A 167 3.78 -18.07 5.02
N THR A 168 4.42 -19.20 5.31
CA THR A 168 5.06 -19.47 6.60
C THR A 168 6.10 -18.40 6.95
N SER A 169 6.97 -18.05 6.00
CA SER A 169 8.01 -17.06 6.23
C SER A 169 7.44 -15.65 6.36
N GLY A 170 6.37 -15.33 5.63
CA GLY A 170 5.69 -14.04 5.75
C GLY A 170 5.06 -13.84 7.13
N VAL A 171 4.29 -14.84 7.60
CA VAL A 171 3.69 -14.83 8.94
C VAL A 171 4.76 -14.78 10.03
N ALA A 172 5.77 -15.65 9.96
CA ALA A 172 6.85 -15.67 10.96
C ALA A 172 7.64 -14.34 11.00
N SER A 173 7.84 -13.71 9.84
CA SER A 173 8.50 -12.41 9.73
C SER A 173 7.69 -11.30 10.39
N HIS A 174 6.37 -11.29 10.21
CA HIS A 174 5.48 -10.39 10.92
C HIS A 174 5.51 -10.64 12.42
N GLU A 175 5.33 -11.89 12.86
CA GLU A 175 5.26 -12.22 14.27
C GLU A 175 6.54 -11.87 15.03
N ARG A 176 7.69 -12.06 14.40
CA ARG A 176 8.99 -11.68 14.95
C ARG A 176 9.08 -10.19 15.27
N ARG A 177 8.48 -9.33 14.44
CA ARG A 177 8.63 -7.87 14.50
C ARG A 177 7.53 -7.19 15.30
N PHE A 178 6.31 -7.69 15.19
CA PHE A 178 5.11 -7.01 15.66
C PHE A 178 4.30 -7.82 16.67
N GLY A 179 4.71 -9.05 16.99
CA GLY A 179 4.00 -9.90 17.95
C GLY A 179 2.82 -10.65 17.32
N THR A 180 1.68 -10.73 18.01
CA THR A 180 0.57 -11.57 17.55
C THR A 180 -0.02 -11.08 16.24
N TRP A 181 -0.03 -11.93 15.22
CA TRP A 181 -0.71 -11.65 13.95
C TRP A 181 -2.20 -12.00 14.03
N SER A 182 -3.06 -11.09 13.59
CA SER A 182 -4.52 -11.22 13.67
C SER A 182 -5.16 -12.06 12.55
N GLY A 183 -4.36 -12.53 11.59
CA GLY A 183 -4.83 -13.33 10.46
C GLY A 183 -5.18 -12.53 9.20
N SER A 184 -4.92 -11.21 9.16
CA SER A 184 -5.04 -10.42 7.93
C SER A 184 -3.87 -10.61 6.99
N LEU A 185 -4.16 -10.93 5.74
CA LEU A 185 -3.17 -11.10 4.70
C LEU A 185 -3.50 -10.26 3.47
N TRP A 186 -2.55 -9.46 3.02
CA TRP A 186 -2.54 -8.94 1.66
C TRP A 186 -2.03 -10.03 0.73
N LEU A 187 -2.92 -10.60 -0.08
CA LEU A 187 -2.48 -11.46 -1.19
C LEU A 187 -1.69 -10.60 -2.17
N PRO A 188 -0.48 -11.01 -2.59
CA PRO A 188 0.28 -10.29 -3.59
C PRO A 188 -0.58 -10.04 -4.83
N GLU A 189 -0.74 -8.76 -5.15
CA GLU A 189 -1.57 -8.29 -6.28
C GLU A 189 -3.06 -8.66 -6.18
N CYS A 190 -3.54 -8.94 -4.96
CA CYS A 190 -4.83 -9.58 -4.70
C CYS A 190 -5.06 -10.83 -5.58
N ALA A 191 -3.98 -11.51 -5.98
CA ALA A 191 -4.02 -12.64 -6.89
C ALA A 191 -4.58 -13.86 -6.18
N TYR A 192 -5.81 -14.21 -6.54
CA TYR A 192 -6.55 -15.31 -5.95
C TYR A 192 -6.94 -16.32 -7.03
N ALA A 193 -6.93 -17.60 -6.66
CA ALA A 193 -7.51 -18.68 -7.44
C ALA A 193 -8.25 -19.65 -6.49
N PRO A 194 -9.42 -20.21 -6.89
CA PRO A 194 -10.15 -21.17 -6.07
C PRO A 194 -9.27 -22.33 -5.61
N GLY A 195 -9.38 -22.66 -4.31
CA GLY A 195 -8.55 -23.65 -3.65
C GLY A 195 -7.43 -23.03 -2.81
N LEU A 196 -6.94 -21.82 -3.15
CA LEU A 196 -5.90 -21.13 -2.37
C LEU A 196 -6.31 -20.92 -0.92
N GLU A 197 -7.61 -20.70 -0.66
CA GLU A 197 -8.16 -20.50 0.68
C GLU A 197 -7.81 -21.62 1.68
N HIS A 198 -7.57 -22.85 1.22
CA HIS A 198 -7.20 -23.96 2.10
C HIS A 198 -5.78 -23.79 2.65
N GLU A 199 -4.83 -23.44 1.77
CA GLU A 199 -3.46 -23.13 2.19
C GLU A 199 -3.43 -21.86 3.06
N LEU A 200 -4.27 -20.86 2.75
CA LEU A 200 -4.41 -19.68 3.60
C LEU A 200 -4.90 -20.06 5.01
N ALA A 201 -5.96 -20.87 5.12
CA ALA A 201 -6.49 -21.34 6.40
C ALA A 201 -5.47 -22.14 7.20
N ASP A 202 -4.75 -23.07 6.55
CA ASP A 202 -3.73 -23.91 7.19
C ASP A 202 -2.57 -23.09 7.77
N HIS A 203 -2.33 -21.88 7.24
CA HIS A 203 -1.30 -20.95 7.73
C HIS A 203 -1.88 -19.84 8.63
N GLY A 204 -3.12 -19.98 9.10
CA GLY A 204 -3.73 -19.09 10.08
C GLY A 204 -4.33 -17.80 9.51
N VAL A 205 -4.41 -17.66 8.18
CA VAL A 205 -5.09 -16.53 7.54
C VAL A 205 -6.58 -16.61 7.85
N ARG A 206 -7.16 -15.49 8.30
CA ARG A 206 -8.58 -15.34 8.58
C ARG A 206 -9.29 -14.48 7.56
N ARG A 207 -8.57 -13.52 6.96
CA ARG A 207 -9.13 -12.59 5.99
C ARG A 207 -8.09 -12.08 5.00
N PHE A 208 -8.53 -11.77 3.78
CA PHE A 208 -7.68 -11.21 2.73
C PHE A 208 -8.48 -10.31 1.78
N CYS A 209 -7.81 -9.32 1.18
CA CYS A 209 -8.41 -8.49 0.13
C CYS A 209 -8.43 -9.21 -1.21
N VAL A 210 -9.53 -9.07 -1.96
CA VAL A 210 -9.70 -9.64 -3.30
C VAL A 210 -10.34 -8.63 -4.25
N ASP A 211 -9.98 -8.69 -5.52
CA ASP A 211 -10.70 -7.97 -6.57
C ASP A 211 -11.69 -8.92 -7.25
N GLN A 212 -12.96 -8.55 -7.37
CA GLN A 212 -13.97 -9.31 -8.13
C GLN A 212 -14.70 -8.42 -9.14
N THR A 213 -14.07 -7.33 -9.56
CA THR A 213 -14.71 -6.28 -10.38
C THR A 213 -15.11 -6.79 -11.76
N GLU A 214 -14.27 -7.58 -12.44
CA GLU A 214 -14.66 -8.20 -13.72
C GLU A 214 -15.70 -9.32 -13.57
N VAL A 215 -15.88 -9.85 -12.35
CA VAL A 215 -16.85 -10.91 -12.06
C VAL A 215 -18.24 -10.32 -11.83
N HIS A 216 -18.33 -9.24 -11.06
CA HIS A 216 -19.62 -8.64 -10.64
C HIS A 216 -19.98 -7.36 -11.38
N GLY A 217 -19.00 -6.67 -11.94
CA GLY A 217 -19.12 -5.32 -12.50
C GLY A 217 -18.72 -4.23 -11.50
N LEU A 218 -18.23 -3.12 -12.03
CA LEU A 218 -17.87 -1.94 -11.26
C LEU A 218 -19.07 -1.36 -10.49
N GLY A 219 -18.93 -1.21 -9.17
CA GLY A 219 -19.96 -0.62 -8.32
C GLY A 219 -21.07 -1.61 -7.91
N ALA A 220 -20.91 -2.90 -8.22
CA ALA A 220 -21.89 -3.92 -7.89
C ALA A 220 -22.10 -4.09 -6.36
N PRO A 221 -23.32 -4.49 -5.94
CA PRO A 221 -23.71 -5.09 -4.68
C PRO A 221 -22.60 -5.65 -3.81
N GLU A 222 -22.05 -6.67 -4.45
CA GLU A 222 -21.19 -7.72 -3.96
C GLU A 222 -19.83 -7.19 -3.51
N GLN A 223 -19.42 -6.01 -3.99
CA GLN A 223 -18.20 -5.35 -3.54
C GLN A 223 -18.29 -4.84 -2.09
N LEU A 224 -19.50 -4.75 -1.52
CA LEU A 224 -19.74 -4.34 -0.15
C LEU A 224 -20.00 -5.52 0.80
N GLU A 225 -19.77 -6.75 0.35
CA GLU A 225 -20.18 -7.96 1.02
C GLU A 225 -18.97 -8.86 1.25
N PRO A 226 -18.46 -8.97 2.48
CA PRO A 226 -17.43 -9.96 2.80
C PRO A 226 -17.92 -11.36 2.43
N VAL A 227 -17.02 -12.21 1.91
CA VAL A 227 -17.37 -13.53 1.40
C VAL A 227 -16.63 -14.60 2.20
N ALA A 228 -17.37 -15.49 2.86
CA ALA A 228 -16.79 -16.67 3.49
C ALA A 228 -16.50 -17.71 2.40
N THR A 229 -15.23 -18.07 2.26
CA THR A 229 -14.77 -19.09 1.32
C THR A 229 -15.10 -20.51 1.82
N ALA A 230 -14.83 -21.53 0.99
CA ALA A 230 -15.03 -22.93 1.36
C ALA A 230 -14.20 -23.36 2.59
N ALA A 231 -13.08 -22.68 2.87
CA ALA A 231 -12.22 -22.90 4.03
C ALA A 231 -12.50 -21.92 5.19
N GLU A 232 -13.64 -21.24 5.17
CA GLU A 232 -14.07 -20.23 6.18
C GLU A 232 -13.17 -19.00 6.33
N VAL A 233 -12.12 -18.87 5.50
CA VAL A 233 -11.36 -17.61 5.34
C VAL A 233 -12.25 -16.58 4.67
N VAL A 234 -12.26 -15.34 5.16
CA VAL A 234 -13.11 -14.27 4.62
C VAL A 234 -12.37 -13.49 3.54
N ALA A 235 -12.86 -13.58 2.30
CA ALA A 235 -12.43 -12.71 1.22
C ALA A 235 -13.15 -11.36 1.33
N MET A 236 -12.39 -10.27 1.20
CA MET A 236 -12.85 -8.89 1.35
C MET A 236 -12.80 -8.21 -0.03
N PRO A 237 -13.92 -8.14 -0.75
CA PRO A 237 -13.95 -7.49 -2.06
C PRO A 237 -13.55 -6.02 -1.95
N ILE A 238 -12.58 -5.59 -2.77
CA ILE A 238 -12.18 -4.19 -2.87
C ILE A 238 -13.26 -3.42 -3.64
N ASP A 239 -13.68 -2.28 -3.08
CA ASP A 239 -14.67 -1.42 -3.70
C ASP A 239 -14.05 -0.52 -4.79
N TRP A 240 -13.93 -1.06 -6.00
CA TRP A 240 -13.30 -0.32 -7.09
C TRP A 240 -14.03 0.95 -7.52
N GLN A 241 -15.33 1.08 -7.23
CA GLN A 241 -16.05 2.32 -7.50
C GLN A 241 -15.45 3.50 -6.72
N THR A 242 -15.07 3.30 -5.46
CA THR A 242 -14.43 4.34 -4.65
C THR A 242 -12.93 4.43 -4.90
N VAL A 243 -12.23 3.31 -5.09
CA VAL A 243 -10.80 3.32 -5.45
C VAL A 243 -10.55 4.11 -6.74
N GLN A 244 -11.41 4.01 -7.75
CA GLN A 244 -11.28 4.78 -8.99
C GLN A 244 -11.30 6.30 -8.79
N LEU A 245 -11.87 6.80 -7.69
CA LEU A 245 -11.85 8.23 -7.37
C LEU A 245 -10.43 8.74 -7.10
N VAL A 246 -9.51 7.88 -6.65
CA VAL A 246 -8.10 8.23 -6.43
C VAL A 246 -7.14 7.50 -7.35
N TRP A 247 -7.59 6.48 -8.08
CA TRP A 247 -6.73 5.67 -8.95
C TRP A 247 -6.83 6.03 -10.43
N SER A 248 -7.95 6.61 -10.87
CA SER A 248 -8.15 6.93 -12.28
C SER A 248 -7.28 8.13 -12.70
N GLY A 249 -6.31 7.90 -13.59
CA GLY A 249 -5.46 8.95 -14.15
C GLY A 249 -6.18 9.96 -15.06
N THR A 250 -7.47 9.75 -15.38
CA THR A 250 -8.24 10.65 -16.24
C THR A 250 -9.44 11.28 -15.53
N HIS A 251 -10.05 10.58 -14.58
CA HIS A 251 -11.30 11.01 -13.93
C HIS A 251 -11.21 11.05 -12.40
N GLY A 252 -10.11 10.58 -11.82
CA GLY A 252 -9.87 10.62 -10.38
C GLY A 252 -9.40 11.99 -9.92
N TYR A 253 -9.49 12.23 -8.62
CA TYR A 253 -9.00 13.43 -7.96
C TYR A 253 -7.55 13.76 -8.36
N PRO A 254 -6.58 12.80 -8.38
CA PRO A 254 -5.17 13.14 -8.65
C PRO A 254 -4.92 13.72 -10.05
N ALA A 255 -5.84 13.51 -11.00
CA ALA A 255 -5.75 14.08 -12.35
C ALA A 255 -6.14 15.57 -12.40
N HIS A 256 -6.59 16.16 -11.30
CA HIS A 256 -7.05 17.55 -11.29
C HIS A 256 -5.91 18.53 -11.68
N PRO A 257 -6.17 19.56 -12.51
CA PRO A 257 -5.16 20.50 -13.01
C PRO A 257 -4.36 21.27 -11.95
N LEU A 258 -4.84 21.32 -10.70
CA LEU A 258 -4.17 22.00 -9.59
C LEU A 258 -3.17 21.12 -8.84
N TYR A 259 -3.27 19.79 -8.94
CA TYR A 259 -2.34 18.89 -8.28
C TYR A 259 -1.01 18.81 -9.01
N ARG A 260 0.05 18.44 -8.27
CA ARG A 260 1.41 18.32 -8.79
C ARG A 260 1.48 17.29 -9.91
N ASP A 261 2.12 17.68 -11.01
CA ASP A 261 2.35 16.82 -12.18
C ASP A 261 3.43 15.78 -11.86
N TYR A 262 3.07 14.51 -11.97
CA TYR A 262 4.01 13.40 -11.75
C TYR A 262 4.98 13.20 -12.93
N HIS A 263 4.55 13.51 -14.15
CA HIS A 263 5.23 13.17 -15.39
C HIS A 263 6.17 14.26 -15.87
N ARG A 264 5.85 15.54 -15.62
CA ARG A 264 6.70 16.66 -16.00
C ARG A 264 7.82 16.89 -15.01
N ARG A 265 9.05 16.86 -15.53
CA ARG A 265 10.29 16.76 -14.74
C ARG A 265 11.29 17.82 -15.16
N THR A 266 12.07 18.31 -14.19
CA THR A 266 13.30 19.06 -14.45
C THR A 266 14.39 18.11 -14.96
N VAL A 267 15.57 18.66 -15.28
CA VAL A 267 16.74 17.85 -15.70
C VAL A 267 17.17 16.84 -14.62
N HIS A 268 16.96 17.16 -13.35
CA HIS A 268 17.28 16.29 -12.21
C HIS A 268 16.04 15.65 -11.56
N ASP A 269 15.00 15.41 -12.36
CA ASP A 269 13.78 14.67 -11.96
C ASP A 269 12.92 15.31 -10.85
N LEU A 270 12.97 16.65 -10.72
CA LEU A 270 12.10 17.41 -9.81
C LEU A 270 10.80 17.84 -10.51
N ARG A 271 9.74 18.07 -9.72
CA ARG A 271 8.36 18.22 -10.26
C ARG A 271 7.66 19.50 -9.80
N PRO A 272 8.14 20.71 -10.17
CA PRO A 272 7.57 21.98 -9.75
C PRO A 272 6.31 22.44 -10.51
N TRP A 273 5.69 21.58 -11.34
CA TRP A 273 4.51 21.93 -12.14
C TRP A 273 3.25 21.27 -11.58
N SER A 274 2.10 21.89 -11.84
CA SER A 274 0.80 21.24 -11.71
C SER A 274 0.43 20.49 -13.00
N ASN A 275 -0.54 19.58 -12.91
CA ASN A 275 -1.13 18.88 -14.07
C ASN A 275 -1.66 19.84 -15.14
N GLY A 276 -2.03 21.08 -14.76
CA GLY A 276 -2.42 22.15 -15.68
C GLY A 276 -1.26 22.75 -16.47
N GLY A 277 -0.02 22.38 -16.16
CA GLY A 277 1.19 22.89 -16.81
C GLY A 277 1.75 24.19 -16.22
N GLU A 278 1.08 24.75 -15.23
CA GLU A 278 1.45 25.96 -14.49
C GLU A 278 2.43 25.63 -13.34
N PRO A 279 3.11 26.62 -12.74
CA PRO A 279 3.82 26.42 -11.48
C PRO A 279 2.89 25.85 -10.41
N TYR A 280 3.32 24.78 -9.73
CA TYR A 280 2.55 24.14 -8.68
C TYR A 280 2.39 25.07 -7.47
N ARG A 281 1.17 25.11 -6.91
CA ARG A 281 0.80 25.96 -5.78
C ARG A 281 0.28 25.11 -4.62
N PRO A 282 1.12 24.84 -3.61
CA PRO A 282 0.82 23.84 -2.59
C PRO A 282 -0.38 24.22 -1.71
N GLU A 283 -0.61 25.50 -1.41
CA GLU A 283 -1.75 25.91 -0.59
C GLU A 283 -3.09 25.71 -1.31
N GLU A 284 -3.15 26.01 -2.62
CA GLU A 284 -4.36 25.80 -3.44
C GLU A 284 -4.66 24.31 -3.59
N ALA A 285 -3.61 23.51 -3.87
CA ALA A 285 -3.71 22.07 -3.98
C ALA A 285 -4.13 21.40 -2.66
N ALA A 286 -3.59 21.85 -1.53
CA ALA A 286 -3.98 21.37 -0.20
C ALA A 286 -5.43 21.74 0.14
N ALA A 287 -5.91 22.92 -0.24
CA ALA A 287 -7.32 23.29 -0.08
C ALA A 287 -8.23 22.35 -0.90
N LEU A 288 -7.89 22.12 -2.16
CA LEU A 288 -8.63 21.20 -3.02
C LEU A 288 -8.61 19.75 -2.49
N ALA A 289 -7.49 19.28 -1.94
CA ALA A 289 -7.40 17.96 -1.29
C ALA A 289 -8.41 17.79 -0.15
N ARG A 290 -8.69 18.84 0.62
CA ARG A 290 -9.74 18.80 1.66
C ARG A 290 -11.14 18.74 1.06
N ASP A 291 -11.38 19.47 -0.03
CA ASP A 291 -12.68 19.42 -0.73
C ASP A 291 -12.93 18.05 -1.36
N HIS A 292 -11.91 17.45 -1.98
CA HIS A 292 -11.98 16.08 -2.51
C HIS A 292 -12.12 15.03 -1.40
N ALA A 293 -11.55 15.23 -0.22
CA ALA A 293 -11.77 14.35 0.93
C ALA A 293 -13.22 14.42 1.42
N ARG A 294 -13.80 15.62 1.47
CA ARG A 294 -15.23 15.81 1.80
C ARG A 294 -16.13 15.07 0.80
N ASP A 295 -15.91 15.28 -0.49
CA ASP A 295 -16.66 14.61 -1.58
C ASP A 295 -16.51 13.09 -1.51
N PHE A 296 -15.28 12.59 -1.28
CA PHE A 296 -15.02 11.16 -1.13
C PHE A 296 -15.86 10.55 0.01
N VAL A 297 -15.82 11.13 1.21
CA VAL A 297 -16.58 10.62 2.36
C VAL A 297 -18.08 10.68 2.08
N THR A 298 -18.58 11.76 1.47
CA THR A 298 -19.99 11.86 1.04
C THR A 298 -20.36 10.71 0.11
N ARG A 299 -19.55 10.40 -0.91
CA ARG A 299 -19.80 9.30 -1.86
C ARG A 299 -19.75 7.93 -1.19
N CYS A 300 -18.84 7.71 -0.24
CA CYS A 300 -18.79 6.47 0.55
C CYS A 300 -20.09 6.28 1.36
N ILE A 301 -20.56 7.34 2.02
CA ILE A 301 -21.83 7.31 2.77
C ILE A 301 -23.00 7.02 1.84
N GLU A 302 -23.12 7.73 0.71
CA GLU A 302 -24.20 7.53 -0.26
C GLU A 302 -24.22 6.10 -0.82
N ARG A 303 -23.04 5.50 -1.05
CA ARG A 303 -22.91 4.14 -1.53
C ARG A 303 -23.39 3.12 -0.48
N LEU A 304 -22.96 3.27 0.77
CA LEU A 304 -23.41 2.42 1.89
C LEU A 304 -24.92 2.59 2.18
N ASP A 305 -25.42 3.82 2.19
CA ASP A 305 -26.84 4.11 2.41
C ASP A 305 -27.72 3.50 1.31
N ARG A 306 -27.27 3.55 0.04
CA ARG A 306 -27.98 2.92 -1.08
C ARG A 306 -27.99 1.40 -0.94
N HIS A 307 -26.84 0.79 -0.64
CA HIS A 307 -26.76 -0.65 -0.41
C HIS A 307 -27.70 -1.10 0.71
N HIS A 308 -27.73 -0.35 1.81
CA HIS A 308 -28.64 -0.63 2.92
C HIS A 308 -30.11 -0.48 2.53
N ALA A 309 -30.47 0.58 1.80
CA ALA A 309 -31.84 0.83 1.37
C ALA A 309 -32.37 -0.24 0.39
N GLU A 310 -31.51 -0.76 -0.49
CA GLU A 310 -31.87 -1.76 -1.50
C GLU A 310 -31.83 -3.19 -0.96
N GLY A 311 -30.82 -3.51 -0.14
CA GLY A 311 -30.56 -4.87 0.36
C GLY A 311 -31.04 -5.14 1.80
N GLY A 312 -31.38 -4.11 2.57
CA GLY A 312 -31.82 -4.22 3.96
C GLY A 312 -30.73 -4.68 4.95
N ARG A 313 -29.46 -4.62 4.56
CA ARG A 313 -28.30 -5.09 5.34
C ARG A 313 -27.16 -4.06 5.33
N PRO A 314 -26.31 -4.02 6.36
CA PRO A 314 -25.12 -3.15 6.34
C PRO A 314 -24.13 -3.63 5.28
N GLY A 315 -23.43 -2.69 4.65
CA GLY A 315 -22.32 -2.97 3.74
C GLY A 315 -20.96 -2.73 4.39
N LEU A 316 -19.92 -3.44 3.95
CA LEU A 316 -18.54 -3.15 4.29
C LEU A 316 -17.79 -2.66 3.05
N LEU A 317 -17.48 -1.37 3.02
CA LEU A 317 -16.72 -0.77 1.93
C LEU A 317 -15.22 -0.98 2.19
N THR A 318 -14.60 -1.94 1.51
CA THR A 318 -13.14 -2.14 1.61
C THR A 318 -12.44 -1.21 0.61
N PHE A 319 -11.84 -0.14 1.13
CA PHE A 319 -11.08 0.83 0.35
C PHE A 319 -9.58 0.60 0.56
N ALA A 320 -8.95 -0.03 -0.44
CA ALA A 320 -7.55 -0.43 -0.40
C ALA A 320 -6.70 0.34 -1.42
N LEU A 321 -5.53 0.80 -1.01
CA LEU A 321 -4.59 1.56 -1.83
C LEU A 321 -3.15 1.11 -1.61
N ASP A 322 -2.32 1.22 -2.65
CA ASP A 322 -0.88 1.31 -2.46
C ASP A 322 -0.55 2.57 -1.65
N THR A 323 0.29 2.43 -0.63
CA THR A 323 0.66 3.53 0.26
C THR A 323 1.45 4.58 -0.51
N GLU A 324 2.27 4.14 -1.46
CA GLU A 324 3.06 4.98 -2.35
C GLU A 324 2.19 5.82 -3.29
N LEU A 325 0.90 5.50 -3.49
CA LEU A 325 -0.02 6.43 -4.15
C LEU A 325 -0.02 7.78 -3.41
N LEU A 326 0.03 7.75 -2.08
CA LEU A 326 -0.14 8.90 -1.20
C LEU A 326 1.22 9.53 -0.87
N GLY A 327 1.60 10.55 -1.65
CA GLY A 327 2.82 11.35 -1.49
C GLY A 327 3.82 11.17 -2.63
N HIS A 328 3.89 9.98 -3.24
CA HIS A 328 4.78 9.73 -4.37
C HIS A 328 4.08 9.94 -5.72
N TRP A 329 3.06 9.12 -6.04
CA TRP A 329 2.30 9.26 -7.29
C TRP A 329 1.34 10.45 -7.26
N TRP A 330 0.62 10.61 -6.15
CA TRP A 330 -0.23 11.76 -5.86
C TRP A 330 0.31 12.51 -4.64
N TYR A 331 0.97 13.64 -4.88
CA TYR A 331 1.70 14.37 -3.83
C TYR A 331 0.81 14.81 -2.66
N GLU A 332 -0.40 15.26 -2.96
CA GLU A 332 -1.37 15.76 -1.99
C GLU A 332 -2.15 14.64 -1.32
N GLY A 333 -1.93 13.38 -1.69
CA GLY A 333 -2.66 12.22 -1.18
C GLY A 333 -2.59 12.07 0.33
N GLN A 334 -1.48 12.46 0.97
CA GLN A 334 -1.36 12.46 2.43
C GLN A 334 -2.21 13.56 3.09
N THR A 335 -2.29 14.74 2.46
CA THR A 335 -3.17 15.83 2.93
C THR A 335 -4.64 15.44 2.77
N TRP A 336 -4.97 14.82 1.65
CA TRP A 336 -6.30 14.27 1.40
C TRP A 336 -6.66 13.20 2.44
N LEU A 337 -5.76 12.24 2.71
CA LEU A 337 -6.04 11.16 3.67
C LEU A 337 -6.28 11.69 5.09
N GLY A 338 -5.49 12.67 5.54
CA GLY A 338 -5.73 13.32 6.82
C GLY A 338 -7.10 14.00 6.87
N ALA A 339 -7.49 14.68 5.79
CA ALA A 339 -8.82 15.27 5.69
C ALA A 339 -9.93 14.20 5.60
N VAL A 340 -9.69 13.02 5.02
CA VAL A 340 -10.65 11.91 5.03
C VAL A 340 -10.91 11.43 6.46
N PHE A 341 -9.89 11.36 7.32
CA PHE A 341 -10.09 11.01 8.74
C PHE A 341 -10.99 12.03 9.46
N GLU A 342 -10.73 13.32 9.26
CA GLU A 342 -11.54 14.39 9.84
C GLU A 342 -12.98 14.37 9.30
N GLU A 343 -13.14 14.23 7.99
CA GLU A 343 -14.44 14.23 7.31
C GLU A 343 -15.25 12.96 7.61
N ALA A 344 -14.61 11.80 7.79
CA ALA A 344 -15.30 10.58 8.20
C ALA A 344 -15.96 10.77 9.57
N SER A 345 -15.23 11.33 10.54
CA SER A 345 -15.79 11.66 11.85
C SER A 345 -16.86 12.75 11.77
N SER A 346 -16.69 13.77 10.93
CA SER A 346 -17.61 14.91 10.87
C SER A 346 -18.94 14.56 10.17
N GLN A 347 -18.89 13.72 9.14
CA GLN A 347 -20.04 13.30 8.34
C GLN A 347 -20.70 12.01 8.87
N GLY A 348 -20.05 11.30 9.81
CA GLY A 348 -20.57 10.08 10.43
C GLY A 348 -20.38 8.82 9.58
N LEU A 349 -19.27 8.73 8.85
CA LEU A 349 -18.78 7.49 8.25
C LEU A 349 -17.95 6.74 9.29
N ASP A 350 -18.41 5.56 9.68
CA ASP A 350 -17.66 4.70 10.59
C ASP A 350 -16.50 4.05 9.82
N LEU A 351 -15.27 4.36 10.25
CA LEU A 351 -14.07 3.66 9.80
C LEU A 351 -13.80 2.47 10.72
N VAL A 352 -13.30 1.38 10.15
CA VAL A 352 -12.97 0.14 10.84
C VAL A 352 -11.67 -0.44 10.30
N THR A 353 -10.98 -1.25 11.09
CA THR A 353 -9.96 -2.17 10.56
C THR A 353 -10.62 -3.32 9.77
N LEU A 354 -9.83 -4.16 9.08
CA LEU A 354 -10.39 -5.35 8.42
C LEU A 354 -10.98 -6.32 9.46
N GLU A 355 -10.33 -6.45 10.61
CA GLU A 355 -10.80 -7.23 11.75
C GLU A 355 -12.17 -6.78 12.25
N GLU A 356 -12.27 -5.50 12.58
CA GLU A 356 -13.51 -4.91 13.08
C GLU A 356 -14.61 -4.95 12.01
N GLY A 357 -14.23 -4.83 10.74
CA GLY A 357 -15.13 -4.90 9.60
C GLY A 357 -15.84 -6.23 9.47
N ILE A 358 -15.13 -7.36 9.59
CA ILE A 358 -15.74 -8.69 9.49
C ILE A 358 -16.63 -9.04 10.69
N ASP A 359 -16.34 -8.49 11.87
CA ASP A 359 -17.21 -8.62 13.05
C ASP A 359 -18.50 -7.81 12.90
N ARG A 360 -18.45 -6.71 12.15
CA ARG A 360 -19.57 -5.79 11.95
C ARG A 360 -20.49 -6.19 10.81
N VAL A 361 -19.93 -6.71 9.72
CA VAL A 361 -20.68 -7.11 8.52
C VAL A 361 -20.45 -8.60 8.28
N PRO A 362 -21.40 -9.47 8.66
CA PRO A 362 -21.25 -10.91 8.52
C PRO A 362 -21.00 -11.32 7.07
N ALA A 363 -20.04 -12.22 6.89
CA ALA A 363 -19.70 -12.71 5.57
C ALA A 363 -20.84 -13.56 4.97
N VAL A 364 -21.06 -13.39 3.67
CA VAL A 364 -21.99 -14.22 2.90
C VAL A 364 -21.28 -15.42 2.32
N GLN A 365 -22.03 -16.51 2.10
CA GLN A 365 -21.53 -17.68 1.40
C GLN A 365 -21.65 -17.44 -0.11
N ARG A 366 -20.52 -17.32 -0.79
CA ARG A 366 -20.43 -17.13 -2.25
C ARG A 366 -19.11 -17.70 -2.76
N GLU A 367 -19.10 -18.18 -3.99
CA GLU A 367 -17.86 -18.56 -4.68
C GLU A 367 -17.05 -17.30 -5.04
N VAL A 368 -15.78 -17.26 -4.65
CA VAL A 368 -14.81 -16.27 -5.12
C VAL A 368 -14.14 -16.84 -6.37
N ARG A 369 -14.05 -16.07 -7.45
CA ARG A 369 -13.44 -16.52 -8.71
C ARG A 369 -12.00 -16.08 -8.83
N SER A 370 -11.24 -16.74 -9.70
CA SER A 370 -9.87 -16.32 -9.99
C SER A 370 -9.81 -14.89 -10.49
N SER A 371 -8.90 -14.11 -9.91
CA SER A 371 -8.71 -12.71 -10.27
C SER A 371 -7.41 -12.17 -9.68
N SER A 372 -7.03 -10.99 -10.14
CA SER A 372 -6.06 -10.12 -9.46
C SER A 372 -6.60 -8.69 -9.46
N TRP A 373 -5.95 -7.78 -8.75
CA TRP A 373 -6.26 -6.36 -8.87
C TRP A 373 -5.50 -5.63 -9.99
N GLY A 374 -4.70 -6.36 -10.79
CA GLY A 374 -3.96 -5.83 -11.93
C GLY A 374 -4.85 -5.29 -13.06
N ASP A 375 -4.24 -4.81 -14.15
CA ASP A 375 -4.92 -4.03 -15.20
C ASP A 375 -6.15 -4.74 -15.80
N ALA A 376 -5.98 -5.99 -16.25
CA ALA A 376 -7.07 -6.81 -16.81
C ALA A 376 -7.84 -7.63 -15.75
N LYS A 377 -7.56 -7.39 -14.46
CA LYS A 377 -8.16 -8.10 -13.31
C LYS A 377 -7.98 -9.62 -13.32
N ASP A 378 -6.96 -10.09 -14.04
CA ASP A 378 -6.55 -11.48 -14.19
C ASP A 378 -5.02 -11.60 -13.96
N PHE A 379 -4.42 -12.72 -14.37
CA PHE A 379 -2.98 -12.95 -14.19
C PHE A 379 -2.12 -12.43 -15.36
N SER A 380 -2.70 -11.83 -16.40
CA SER A 380 -2.00 -11.53 -17.65
C SER A 380 -0.87 -10.50 -17.48
N THR A 381 -0.90 -9.64 -16.46
CA THR A 381 0.21 -8.73 -16.14
C THR A 381 1.52 -9.50 -15.89
N TRP A 382 1.43 -10.68 -15.27
CA TRP A 382 2.58 -11.51 -14.86
C TRP A 382 2.67 -12.84 -15.62
N ASP A 383 1.64 -13.21 -16.39
CA ASP A 383 1.59 -14.44 -17.19
C ASP A 383 1.20 -14.11 -18.64
N ARG A 384 2.17 -13.54 -19.38
CA ARG A 384 2.04 -13.21 -20.81
C ARG A 384 3.38 -13.34 -21.54
N PRO A 385 3.39 -13.42 -22.89
CA PRO A 385 4.61 -13.64 -23.66
C PRO A 385 5.77 -12.67 -23.34
N GLU A 386 5.46 -11.41 -23.06
CA GLU A 386 6.44 -10.34 -22.79
C GLU A 386 7.24 -10.55 -21.50
N VAL A 387 6.69 -11.29 -20.54
CA VAL A 387 7.31 -11.56 -19.23
C VAL A 387 7.63 -13.04 -19.03
N ALA A 388 7.39 -13.87 -20.05
CA ALA A 388 7.49 -15.32 -19.95
C ALA A 388 8.87 -15.80 -19.51
N GLU A 389 9.95 -15.19 -20.01
CA GLU A 389 11.32 -15.54 -19.63
C GLU A 389 11.53 -15.42 -18.11
N ILE A 390 11.19 -14.26 -17.54
CA ILE A 390 11.32 -14.01 -16.09
C ILE A 390 10.43 -14.97 -15.29
N ALA A 391 9.19 -15.21 -15.75
CA ALA A 391 8.27 -16.11 -15.08
C ALA A 391 8.77 -17.56 -15.06
N PHE A 392 9.28 -18.07 -16.19
CA PHE A 392 9.83 -19.42 -16.26
C PHE A 392 11.15 -19.57 -15.50
N ASP A 393 12.00 -18.55 -15.51
CA ASP A 393 13.24 -18.55 -14.74
C ASP A 393 12.96 -18.56 -13.23
N ALA A 394 11.99 -17.77 -12.77
CA ALA A 394 11.53 -17.77 -11.37
C ALA A 394 11.01 -19.15 -10.95
N ARG A 395 10.10 -19.74 -11.73
CA ARG A 395 9.56 -21.09 -11.50
C ARG A 395 10.68 -22.15 -11.50
N GLY A 396 11.62 -22.05 -12.44
CA GLY A 396 12.78 -22.93 -12.51
C GLY A 396 13.69 -22.81 -11.30
N ALA A 397 13.91 -21.60 -10.80
CA ALA A 397 14.67 -21.34 -9.58
C ALA A 397 13.97 -21.92 -8.35
N GLU A 398 12.66 -21.72 -8.22
CA GLU A 398 11.84 -22.30 -7.16
C GLU A 398 11.98 -23.82 -7.09
N LEU A 399 11.77 -24.52 -8.21
CA LEU A 399 11.86 -25.98 -8.27
C LEU A 399 13.27 -26.49 -7.91
N ARG A 400 14.32 -25.77 -8.32
CA ARG A 400 15.70 -26.11 -7.92
C ARG A 400 15.91 -25.95 -6.42
N THR A 401 15.40 -24.87 -5.83
CA THR A 401 15.49 -24.58 -4.39
C THR A 401 14.74 -25.63 -3.57
N VAL A 402 13.49 -25.94 -3.93
CA VAL A 402 12.68 -26.99 -3.27
C VAL A 402 13.38 -28.35 -3.36
N ALA A 403 13.89 -28.71 -4.55
CA ALA A 403 14.60 -29.97 -4.73
C ALA A 403 15.91 -30.03 -3.92
N ALA A 404 16.62 -28.90 -3.77
CA ALA A 404 17.81 -28.82 -2.93
C ALA A 404 17.47 -28.97 -1.44
N ALA A 405 16.44 -28.29 -0.95
CA ALA A 405 15.97 -28.39 0.43
C ALA A 405 15.53 -29.83 0.78
N ALA A 406 14.81 -30.49 -0.13
CA ALA A 406 14.39 -31.89 0.03
C ALA A 406 15.58 -32.87 0.13
N ARG A 407 16.64 -32.67 -0.67
CA ARG A 407 17.86 -33.49 -0.62
C ARG A 407 18.70 -33.24 0.64
N GLY A 408 18.65 -32.02 1.18
CA GLY A 408 19.43 -31.62 2.36
C GLY A 408 18.85 -32.04 3.71
N GLY A 409 17.67 -32.68 3.74
CA GLY A 409 17.01 -33.09 5.00
C GLY A 409 16.41 -31.93 5.80
N ALA A 410 16.34 -30.71 5.25
CA ALA A 410 15.91 -29.49 5.93
C ALA A 410 14.39 -29.24 5.87
N VAL A 411 13.59 -30.20 5.41
CA VAL A 411 12.12 -30.05 5.28
C VAL A 411 11.39 -30.33 6.60
N ALA A 412 12.10 -30.54 7.71
CA ALA A 412 11.49 -30.91 8.98
C ALA A 412 11.04 -29.73 9.86
N ASP A 413 11.44 -28.48 9.60
CA ASP A 413 10.96 -27.34 10.40
C ASP A 413 11.15 -26.01 9.64
N GLY A 414 10.13 -25.59 8.88
CA GLY A 414 10.07 -24.26 8.24
C GLY A 414 10.16 -23.08 9.21
N ARG A 415 10.12 -23.34 10.52
CA ARG A 415 10.29 -22.35 11.58
C ARG A 415 11.74 -21.86 11.77
N ARG A 416 12.75 -22.66 11.40
CA ARG A 416 14.14 -22.33 11.70
C ARG A 416 14.80 -21.41 10.67
N ALA A 417 14.36 -21.46 9.41
CA ALA A 417 14.90 -20.62 8.34
C ALA A 417 14.32 -19.19 8.32
N ALA A 418 13.22 -18.93 9.04
CA ALA A 418 12.60 -17.61 9.14
C ALA A 418 13.05 -16.81 10.38
N LEU A 419 13.89 -17.41 11.24
CA LEU A 419 14.35 -16.87 12.52
C LEU A 419 15.86 -16.59 12.59
N GLU A 420 16.60 -16.93 11.53
CA GLU A 420 18.00 -16.57 11.31
C GLU A 420 18.06 -15.57 10.14
#